data_AF-A0A532D1H9-F1
#
_entry.id   AF-A0A532D1H9-F1
#
_cell.length_a   1.000
_cell.length_b   1.000
_cell.length_c   1.000
_cell.angle_alpha   90.00
_cell.angle_beta   90.00
_cell.angle_gamma   90.00
#
_symmetry.space_group_name_H-M   'P 1'
#
loop_
_entity.id
_entity.type
_entity.pdbx_description
1 polymer ?
#
loop_
_entity_poly.entity_id
_entity_poly.type
_entity_poly.pdbx_seq_one_letter_code
_entity_poly.pdbx_strand_id
1 'polypeptide(L)'
;MFYWTIKDGQQGIALLGAMIVALMLSLLGATLLNLAGQEVVSAGLANQASVAQQLADGAGELVVAWFHSPQTTTDLPQLSFLREKRHRDREGAPSFFDASGRSQFVGTADQPDVRLQAANPADNRLLNDPEIGMFRTMAHVGQMEDVKVYAPSKPGLLCTIDTTVVTHTNPPVRQSILMQLGALDVPPLRAAVQVGRQLGRFQPGSESPVSVHWGELKVGGDLILSQLDEIPLKSALAPVTGQAYDEMMPREDRWAEAWIGGTVQMTHVASQQTPSFPHNLHIGQNPTPGVGLDQWPYEHLKRVAKRFGRYFAIDREGLLYPQGIVEPGRGISPDEVFRSQGNGDQQGLIFIDTLDQTAPRLDNLGVVRLQDPYFEGMAVVQGHIVLAPSGSGQSIKVLSPLSDQGTAIARTPVQLSGVHVNGVLHASGDMTIAGRVRVYGAVAAGGTITSASSGSTLEVWYDHDLSRGLYRGLPVVYRAPGTWMTRY
;
A
#
# COMPACT_ATOMS: atom_id res chain seq x y z
N MET A 1 89.40 -62.26 -3.79
CA MET A 1 88.58 -61.73 -4.90
C MET A 1 87.38 -62.65 -5.07
N PHE A 2 86.30 -62.40 -4.33
CA PHE A 2 84.92 -62.79 -4.64
C PHE A 2 84.04 -61.98 -3.68
N TYR A 3 83.63 -60.81 -4.16
CA TYR A 3 82.73 -59.86 -3.48
C TYR A 3 81.31 -60.44 -3.57
N TRP A 4 80.87 -61.20 -2.57
CA TRP A 4 79.43 -61.42 -2.38
C TRP A 4 78.87 -60.15 -1.71
N THR A 5 78.33 -59.28 -2.55
CA THR A 5 77.89 -57.94 -2.19
C THR A 5 76.65 -57.97 -1.32
N ILE A 6 76.72 -57.20 -0.23
CA ILE A 6 75.67 -56.60 0.61
C ILE A 6 74.51 -55.92 -0.18
N LYS A 7 74.50 -55.98 -1.52
CA LYS A 7 73.54 -55.33 -2.42
C LYS A 7 72.15 -55.98 -2.44
N ASP A 8 72.05 -57.30 -2.28
CA ASP A 8 70.75 -58.00 -2.45
C ASP A 8 69.79 -57.75 -1.27
N GLY A 9 70.30 -57.62 -0.04
CA GLY A 9 69.50 -57.25 1.14
C GLY A 9 69.06 -55.78 1.15
N GLN A 10 69.89 -54.87 0.60
CA GLN A 10 69.54 -53.44 0.47
C GLN A 10 68.47 -53.20 -0.60
N GLN A 11 68.50 -53.97 -1.70
CA GLN A 11 67.44 -53.93 -2.72
C GLN A 11 66.11 -54.47 -2.18
N GLY A 12 66.12 -55.52 -1.37
CA GLY A 12 64.93 -56.05 -0.69
C GLY A 12 64.31 -55.05 0.31
N ILE A 13 65.13 -54.39 1.13
CA ILE A 13 64.66 -53.36 2.09
C ILE A 13 64.15 -52.11 1.37
N ALA A 14 64.81 -51.68 0.29
CA ALA A 14 64.35 -50.56 -0.54
C ALA A 14 63.01 -50.86 -1.22
N LEU A 15 62.82 -52.09 -1.73
CA LEU A 15 61.54 -52.55 -2.28
C LEU A 15 60.44 -52.57 -1.21
N LEU A 16 60.76 -53.06 -0.01
CA LEU A 16 59.82 -53.10 1.12
C LEU A 16 59.43 -51.69 1.57
N GLY A 17 60.41 -50.78 1.65
CA GLY A 17 60.18 -49.36 1.93
C GLY A 17 59.31 -48.70 0.85
N ALA A 18 59.59 -48.94 -0.43
CA ALA A 18 58.79 -48.44 -1.54
C ALA A 18 57.36 -49.01 -1.53
N MET A 19 57.19 -50.30 -1.22
CA MET A 19 55.87 -50.93 -1.10
C MET A 19 55.08 -50.37 0.08
N ILE A 20 55.72 -50.16 1.23
CA ILE A 20 55.09 -49.55 2.40
C ILE A 20 54.66 -48.11 2.08
N VAL A 21 55.52 -47.32 1.42
CA VAL A 21 55.17 -45.95 1.00
C VAL A 21 54.03 -45.96 -0.02
N ALA A 22 54.05 -46.87 -1.01
CA ALA A 22 52.97 -47.02 -1.98
C ALA A 22 51.64 -47.43 -1.32
N LEU A 23 51.70 -48.33 -0.33
CA LEU A 23 50.54 -48.76 0.45
C LEU A 23 49.99 -47.60 1.31
N MET A 24 50.86 -46.84 1.98
CA MET A 24 50.46 -45.66 2.76
C MET A 24 49.84 -44.59 1.86
N LEU A 25 50.42 -44.30 0.70
CA LEU A 25 49.87 -43.35 -0.27
C LEU A 25 48.53 -43.82 -0.84
N SER A 26 48.36 -45.12 -1.07
CA SER A 26 47.09 -45.69 -1.53
C SER A 26 46.00 -45.60 -0.46
N LEU A 27 46.34 -45.89 0.80
CA LEU A 27 45.43 -45.71 1.94
C LEU A 27 45.06 -44.24 2.13
N LEU A 28 46.02 -43.33 2.06
CA LEU A 28 45.79 -41.89 2.13
C LEU A 28 44.88 -41.42 0.98
N GLY A 29 45.15 -41.85 -0.26
CA GLY A 29 44.33 -41.55 -1.43
C GLY A 29 42.90 -42.05 -1.29
N ALA A 30 42.71 -43.28 -0.77
CA ALA A 30 41.38 -43.84 -0.50
C ALA A 30 40.63 -43.03 0.58
N THR A 31 41.31 -42.59 1.65
CA THR A 31 40.68 -41.77 2.69
C THR A 31 40.29 -40.37 2.20
N LEU A 32 41.12 -39.74 1.36
CA LEU A 32 40.81 -38.43 0.76
C LEU A 32 39.64 -38.52 -0.21
N LEU A 33 39.55 -39.59 -1.01
CA LEU A 33 38.40 -39.84 -1.89
C LEU A 33 37.11 -40.08 -1.10
N ASN A 34 37.19 -40.79 0.04
CA ASN A 34 36.04 -41.00 0.90
C ASN A 34 35.57 -39.69 1.57
N LEU A 35 36.51 -38.86 2.04
CA LEU A 35 36.21 -37.53 2.60
C LEU A 35 35.59 -36.61 1.53
N ALA A 36 36.15 -36.57 0.33
CA ALA A 36 35.59 -35.81 -0.78
C ALA A 36 34.17 -36.28 -1.15
N GLY A 37 33.93 -37.60 -1.12
CA GLY A 37 32.61 -38.17 -1.33
C GLY A 37 31.60 -37.72 -0.26
N GLN A 38 32.01 -37.71 1.01
CA GLN A 38 31.17 -37.21 2.12
C GLN A 38 30.88 -35.71 2.02
N GLU A 39 31.87 -34.90 1.63
CA GLU A 39 31.70 -33.47 1.41
C GLU A 39 30.74 -33.16 0.27
N VAL A 40 30.82 -33.90 -0.86
CA VAL A 40 29.89 -33.74 -1.99
C VAL A 40 28.46 -34.06 -1.57
N VAL A 41 28.25 -35.11 -0.78
CA VAL A 41 26.91 -35.46 -0.25
C VAL A 41 26.42 -34.39 0.74
N SER A 42 27.27 -33.95 1.67
CA SER A 42 26.94 -32.89 2.64
C SER A 42 26.61 -31.56 1.95
N ALA A 43 27.39 -31.17 0.94
CA ALA A 43 27.15 -29.98 0.15
C ALA A 43 25.84 -30.09 -0.66
N GLY A 44 25.55 -31.28 -1.20
CA GLY A 44 24.28 -31.59 -1.85
C GLY A 44 23.08 -31.41 -0.92
N LEU A 45 23.14 -31.97 0.29
CA LEU A 45 22.09 -31.84 1.29
C LEU A 45 21.91 -30.39 1.77
N ALA A 46 23.02 -29.67 1.99
CA ALA A 46 22.98 -28.25 2.36
C ALA A 46 22.33 -27.40 1.26
N ASN A 47 22.65 -27.66 -0.01
CA ASN A 47 22.03 -26.97 -1.13
C ASN A 47 20.53 -27.27 -1.23
N GLN A 48 20.12 -28.54 -1.07
CA GLN A 48 18.71 -28.92 -1.08
C GLN A 48 17.93 -28.29 0.07
N ALA A 49 18.49 -28.22 1.27
CA ALA A 49 17.89 -27.52 2.40
C ALA A 49 17.72 -26.02 2.13
N SER A 50 18.73 -25.37 1.52
CA SER A 50 18.64 -23.95 1.13
C SER A 50 17.53 -23.71 0.10
N VAL A 51 17.40 -24.59 -0.90
CA VAL A 51 16.33 -24.51 -1.90
C VAL A 51 14.95 -24.68 -1.25
N ALA A 52 14.80 -25.67 -0.36
CA ALA A 52 13.55 -25.91 0.36
C ALA A 52 13.17 -24.71 1.25
N GLN A 53 14.15 -24.07 1.88
CA GLN A 53 13.92 -22.86 2.69
C GLN A 53 13.49 -21.67 1.83
N GLN A 54 14.16 -21.41 0.69
CA GLN A 54 13.76 -20.34 -0.24
C GLN A 54 12.36 -20.58 -0.82
N LEU A 55 12.04 -21.84 -1.12
CA LEU A 55 10.71 -22.25 -1.57
C LEU A 55 9.66 -21.96 -0.50
N ALA A 56 9.96 -22.29 0.77
CA ALA A 56 9.06 -22.04 1.89
C ALA A 56 8.87 -20.54 2.15
N ASP A 57 9.95 -19.76 2.08
CA ASP A 57 9.90 -18.29 2.18
C ASP A 57 9.04 -17.69 1.06
N GLY A 58 9.23 -18.15 -0.18
CA GLY A 58 8.40 -17.76 -1.32
C GLY A 58 6.92 -18.09 -1.13
N ALA A 59 6.63 -19.26 -0.57
CA ALA A 59 5.27 -19.67 -0.20
C ALA A 59 4.67 -18.73 0.86
N GLY A 60 5.44 -18.34 1.87
CA GLY A 60 5.01 -17.37 2.88
C GLY A 60 4.70 -16.00 2.29
N GLU A 61 5.61 -15.44 1.47
CA GLU A 61 5.42 -14.14 0.83
C GLU A 61 4.23 -14.13 -0.13
N LEU A 62 3.93 -15.26 -0.77
CA LEU A 62 2.75 -15.40 -1.60
C LEU A 62 1.45 -15.27 -0.79
N VAL A 63 1.38 -15.88 0.40
CA VAL A 63 0.23 -15.71 1.30
C VAL A 63 0.11 -14.26 1.79
N VAL A 64 1.23 -13.58 2.04
CA VAL A 64 1.25 -12.13 2.37
C VAL A 64 0.65 -11.32 1.21
N ALA A 65 1.03 -11.62 -0.03
CA ALA A 65 0.53 -10.92 -1.22
C ALA A 65 -0.99 -11.05 -1.40
N TRP A 66 -1.62 -12.14 -0.92
CA TRP A 66 -3.09 -12.31 -0.97
C TRP A 66 -3.84 -11.23 -0.19
N PHE A 67 -3.23 -10.66 0.85
CA PHE A 67 -3.82 -9.52 1.59
C PHE A 67 -3.72 -8.20 0.81
N HIS A 68 -2.74 -8.05 -0.08
CA HIS A 68 -2.42 -6.79 -0.76
C HIS A 68 -3.08 -6.62 -2.12
N SER A 69 -3.44 -7.71 -2.82
CA SER A 69 -3.93 -7.65 -4.20
C SER A 69 -5.43 -8.00 -4.31
N PRO A 70 -6.29 -7.01 -4.51
CA PRO A 70 -7.72 -7.25 -4.72
C PRO A 70 -8.04 -8.03 -5.98
N GLN A 71 -7.33 -7.72 -7.06
CA GLN A 71 -7.69 -8.19 -8.39
C GLN A 71 -7.36 -9.66 -8.62
N THR A 72 -6.24 -10.15 -8.07
CA THR A 72 -5.83 -11.56 -8.16
C THR A 72 -6.67 -12.51 -7.31
N THR A 73 -7.41 -11.97 -6.31
CA THR A 73 -8.25 -12.76 -5.40
C THR A 73 -9.74 -12.64 -5.70
N THR A 74 -10.16 -11.74 -6.60
CA THR A 74 -11.55 -11.60 -7.05
C THR A 74 -12.11 -12.91 -7.63
N ASP A 75 -11.24 -13.70 -8.26
CA ASP A 75 -11.59 -15.01 -8.85
C ASP A 75 -11.60 -16.15 -7.81
N LEU A 76 -11.28 -15.83 -6.54
CA LEU A 76 -11.14 -16.79 -5.44
C LEU A 76 -11.97 -16.35 -4.24
N PRO A 77 -13.30 -16.55 -4.28
CA PRO A 77 -14.22 -16.17 -3.20
C PRO A 77 -13.80 -16.74 -1.84
N GLN A 78 -13.14 -17.90 -1.85
CA GLN A 78 -12.63 -18.56 -0.66
C GLN A 78 -11.55 -17.77 0.09
N LEU A 79 -10.87 -16.79 -0.54
CA LEU A 79 -9.83 -15.96 0.09
C LEU A 79 -10.31 -14.55 0.44
N SER A 80 -11.56 -14.21 0.12
CA SER A 80 -12.17 -12.89 0.43
C SER A 80 -12.07 -12.55 1.93
N PHE A 81 -12.22 -13.55 2.80
CA PHE A 81 -12.18 -13.39 4.24
C PHE A 81 -10.82 -12.87 4.77
N LEU A 82 -9.70 -13.06 4.04
CA LEU A 82 -8.38 -12.55 4.45
C LEU A 82 -8.34 -11.02 4.42
N ARG A 83 -9.11 -10.42 3.50
CA ARG A 83 -9.09 -8.99 3.20
C ARG A 83 -10.20 -8.23 3.88
N GLU A 84 -11.29 -8.90 4.21
CA GLU A 84 -12.41 -8.28 4.90
C GLU A 84 -12.01 -7.88 6.31
N LYS A 85 -12.06 -6.57 6.56
CA LYS A 85 -11.93 -5.98 7.89
C LYS A 85 -13.29 -6.11 8.59
N ARG A 86 -13.46 -7.18 9.37
CA ARG A 86 -14.76 -7.56 9.96
C ARG A 86 -15.07 -6.82 11.26
N HIS A 87 -14.05 -6.27 11.90
CA HIS A 87 -14.23 -5.45 13.09
C HIS A 87 -14.35 -3.98 12.74
N ARG A 88 -14.74 -3.20 13.74
CA ARG A 88 -14.68 -1.75 13.70
C ARG A 88 -13.77 -1.28 14.83
N ASP A 89 -12.96 -0.27 14.55
CA ASP A 89 -12.20 0.43 15.59
C ASP A 89 -13.14 1.30 16.45
N ARG A 90 -12.56 2.09 17.37
CA ARG A 90 -13.33 2.92 18.31
C ARG A 90 -14.07 4.05 17.59
N GLU A 91 -13.57 4.44 16.43
CA GLU A 91 -14.06 5.48 15.54
C GLU A 91 -15.02 4.92 14.47
N GLY A 92 -15.36 3.63 14.56
CA GLY A 92 -16.28 2.94 13.68
C GLY A 92 -15.72 2.61 12.29
N ALA A 93 -14.44 2.82 12.03
CA ALA A 93 -13.79 2.46 10.78
C ALA A 93 -13.55 0.94 10.67
N PRO A 94 -13.59 0.37 9.44
CA PRO A 94 -13.25 -1.04 9.25
C PRO A 94 -11.83 -1.34 9.75
N SER A 95 -11.69 -2.36 10.60
CA SER A 95 -10.42 -2.82 11.16
C SER A 95 -10.30 -4.35 11.17
N PHE A 96 -9.07 -4.84 11.15
CA PHE A 96 -8.76 -6.24 11.42
C PHE A 96 -8.77 -6.58 12.92
N PHE A 97 -8.77 -5.55 13.76
CA PHE A 97 -8.73 -5.67 15.20
C PHE A 97 -10.04 -5.16 15.80
N ASP A 98 -10.49 -5.80 16.87
CA ASP A 98 -11.57 -5.25 17.69
C ASP A 98 -11.10 -4.04 18.51
N ALA A 99 -12.02 -3.37 19.21
CA ALA A 99 -11.72 -2.21 20.06
C ALA A 99 -10.75 -2.50 21.22
N SER A 100 -10.49 -3.78 21.52
CA SER A 100 -9.53 -4.26 22.51
C SER A 100 -8.18 -4.67 21.93
N GLY A 101 -8.00 -4.54 20.60
CA GLY A 101 -6.77 -4.90 19.89
C GLY A 101 -6.61 -6.39 19.61
N ARG A 102 -7.68 -7.18 19.74
CA ARG A 102 -7.67 -8.62 19.38
C ARG A 102 -7.91 -8.78 17.90
N SER A 103 -7.19 -9.72 17.30
CA SER A 103 -7.34 -10.04 15.89
C SER A 103 -8.70 -10.67 15.58
N GLN A 104 -9.21 -10.41 14.37
CA GLN A 104 -10.35 -11.12 13.79
C GLN A 104 -10.09 -12.61 13.48
N PHE A 105 -8.84 -13.06 13.55
CA PHE A 105 -8.45 -14.46 13.40
C PHE A 105 -8.45 -15.12 14.78
N VAL A 106 -9.22 -16.19 14.93
CA VAL A 106 -9.48 -16.85 16.22
C VAL A 106 -9.14 -18.33 16.22
N GLY A 107 -8.84 -18.90 15.05
CA GLY A 107 -8.49 -20.30 14.88
C GLY A 107 -7.16 -20.66 15.54
N THR A 108 -6.87 -21.95 15.59
CA THR A 108 -5.63 -22.53 16.15
C THR A 108 -4.85 -23.26 15.06
N ALA A 109 -3.64 -23.77 15.38
CA ALA A 109 -2.87 -24.56 14.44
C ALA A 109 -3.57 -25.88 14.01
N ASP A 110 -4.44 -26.41 14.88
CA ASP A 110 -5.20 -27.65 14.66
C ASP A 110 -6.56 -27.37 14.00
N GLN A 111 -7.19 -26.23 14.33
CA GLN A 111 -8.43 -25.76 13.72
C GLN A 111 -8.23 -24.34 13.20
N PRO A 112 -7.54 -24.18 12.06
CA PRO A 112 -7.22 -22.86 11.54
C PRO A 112 -8.48 -22.20 10.96
N ASP A 113 -8.49 -20.87 10.92
CA ASP A 113 -9.55 -20.12 10.22
C ASP A 113 -9.55 -20.43 8.72
N VAL A 114 -8.38 -20.85 8.20
CA VAL A 114 -8.11 -21.10 6.78
C VAL A 114 -7.22 -22.30 6.66
N ARG A 115 -7.61 -23.24 5.81
CA ARG A 115 -6.75 -24.35 5.44
C ARG A 115 -6.90 -24.66 3.96
N LEU A 116 -5.78 -24.69 3.25
CA LEU A 116 -5.71 -25.20 1.88
C LEU A 116 -4.74 -26.37 1.86
N GLN A 117 -5.20 -27.53 1.39
CA GLN A 117 -4.38 -28.75 1.39
C GLN A 117 -4.27 -29.34 -0.01
N ALA A 118 -3.06 -29.57 -0.50
CA ALA A 118 -2.84 -30.17 -1.82
C ALA A 118 -3.40 -31.60 -1.96
N ALA A 119 -3.72 -32.28 -0.85
CA ALA A 119 -4.46 -33.55 -0.89
C ALA A 119 -5.90 -33.39 -1.41
N ASN A 120 -6.51 -32.21 -1.26
CA ASN A 120 -7.80 -31.87 -1.84
C ASN A 120 -7.59 -31.36 -3.28
N PRO A 121 -8.20 -31.98 -4.31
CA PRO A 121 -8.00 -31.59 -5.71
C PRO A 121 -8.32 -30.12 -6.00
N ALA A 122 -9.34 -29.54 -5.34
CA ALA A 122 -9.71 -28.14 -5.55
C ALA A 122 -8.62 -27.19 -5.02
N ASP A 123 -8.12 -27.44 -3.82
CA ASP A 123 -7.05 -26.64 -3.20
C ASP A 123 -5.72 -26.87 -3.92
N ASN A 124 -5.44 -28.09 -4.37
CA ASN A 124 -4.24 -28.36 -5.16
C ASN A 124 -4.22 -27.58 -6.47
N ARG A 125 -5.38 -27.47 -7.13
CA ARG A 125 -5.51 -26.65 -8.34
C ARG A 125 -5.26 -25.17 -8.02
N LEU A 126 -5.81 -24.69 -6.91
CA LEU A 126 -5.57 -23.32 -6.46
C LEU A 126 -4.09 -23.05 -6.15
N LEU A 127 -3.44 -23.96 -5.43
CA LEU A 127 -2.06 -23.78 -4.97
C LEU A 127 -1.05 -24.03 -6.09
N ASN A 128 -1.14 -25.16 -6.79
CA ASN A 128 -0.04 -25.74 -7.57
C ASN A 128 -0.32 -25.93 -9.06
N ASP A 129 -1.51 -25.58 -9.58
CA ASP A 129 -1.79 -25.69 -11.01
C ASP A 129 -0.75 -24.90 -11.84
N PRO A 130 -0.16 -25.50 -12.88
CA PRO A 130 0.94 -24.87 -13.62
C PRO A 130 0.51 -23.66 -14.46
N GLU A 131 -0.77 -23.57 -14.83
CA GLU A 131 -1.31 -22.47 -15.65
C GLU A 131 -1.93 -21.38 -14.76
N ILE A 132 -2.77 -21.79 -13.79
CA ILE A 132 -3.58 -20.85 -13.01
C ILE A 132 -3.25 -20.83 -11.51
N GLY A 133 -2.43 -21.77 -11.04
CA GLY A 133 -2.11 -21.91 -9.62
C GLY A 133 -1.33 -20.71 -9.11
N MET A 134 -1.48 -20.43 -7.83
CA MET A 134 -0.83 -19.28 -7.20
C MET A 134 0.68 -19.50 -7.12
N PHE A 135 1.11 -20.74 -6.85
CA PHE A 135 2.53 -21.10 -6.72
C PHE A 135 3.21 -21.49 -8.05
N ARG A 136 2.53 -21.25 -9.19
CA ARG A 136 3.00 -21.65 -10.54
C ARG A 136 4.43 -21.21 -10.87
N THR A 137 4.84 -20.03 -10.41
CA THR A 137 6.19 -19.48 -10.68
C THR A 137 7.29 -20.35 -10.07
N MET A 138 7.00 -21.07 -8.98
CA MET A 138 7.93 -21.94 -8.28
C MET A 138 7.65 -23.44 -8.51
N ALA A 139 6.68 -23.79 -9.36
CA ALA A 139 6.29 -25.17 -9.65
C ALA A 139 7.43 -26.05 -10.20
N HIS A 140 8.46 -25.43 -10.79
CA HIS A 140 9.64 -26.14 -11.27
C HIS A 140 10.61 -26.57 -10.14
N VAL A 141 10.49 -25.98 -8.95
CA VAL A 141 11.35 -26.24 -7.79
C VAL A 141 10.66 -27.16 -6.78
N GLY A 142 9.33 -27.01 -6.63
CA GLY A 142 8.52 -27.78 -5.72
C GLY A 142 7.07 -27.34 -5.72
N GLN A 143 6.32 -27.79 -4.72
CA GLN A 143 4.89 -27.54 -4.57
C GLN A 143 4.53 -27.22 -3.12
N MET A 144 3.42 -26.50 -2.92
CA MET A 144 2.83 -26.28 -1.60
C MET A 144 1.97 -27.49 -1.21
N GLU A 145 2.11 -27.98 0.02
CA GLU A 145 1.31 -29.09 0.55
C GLU A 145 0.16 -28.64 1.46
N ASP A 146 0.44 -27.70 2.37
CA ASP A 146 -0.53 -27.22 3.37
C ASP A 146 -0.29 -25.72 3.58
N VAL A 147 -1.38 -24.95 3.65
CA VAL A 147 -1.38 -23.54 4.02
C VAL A 147 -2.41 -23.35 5.11
N LYS A 148 -1.98 -22.86 6.27
CA LYS A 148 -2.86 -22.53 7.39
C LYS A 148 -2.73 -21.07 7.75
N VAL A 149 -3.87 -20.44 8.01
CA VAL A 149 -3.91 -19.09 8.62
C VAL A 149 -4.82 -19.15 9.83
N TYR A 150 -4.31 -18.68 10.96
CA TYR A 150 -5.00 -18.77 12.26
C TYR A 150 -4.58 -17.65 13.19
N ALA A 151 -5.12 -17.64 14.41
CA ALA A 151 -4.85 -16.59 15.39
C ALA A 151 -3.34 -16.41 15.67
N PRO A 152 -2.90 -15.19 15.97
CA PRO A 152 -1.53 -14.91 16.37
C PRO A 152 -1.28 -15.44 17.79
N SER A 153 -0.06 -15.91 18.08
CA SER A 153 0.33 -16.26 19.45
C SER A 153 0.75 -15.04 20.28
N LYS A 154 1.10 -13.92 19.62
CA LYS A 154 1.43 -12.65 20.28
C LYS A 154 0.26 -11.67 20.16
N PRO A 155 -0.18 -11.04 21.27
CA PRO A 155 -1.19 -9.98 21.23
C PRO A 155 -0.78 -8.82 20.32
N GLY A 156 -1.75 -8.19 19.65
CA GLY A 156 -1.53 -7.04 18.76
C GLY A 156 -1.01 -7.39 17.37
N LEU A 157 -0.79 -8.67 17.06
CA LEU A 157 -0.52 -9.14 15.69
C LEU A 157 -1.82 -9.59 15.02
N LEU A 158 -1.80 -9.67 13.69
CA LEU A 158 -2.95 -10.03 12.87
C LEU A 158 -3.18 -11.55 12.86
N CYS A 159 -2.24 -12.34 12.36
CA CYS A 159 -2.44 -13.78 12.22
C CYS A 159 -1.12 -14.52 12.19
N THR A 160 -1.18 -15.84 12.31
CA THR A 160 -0.08 -16.76 12.05
C THR A 160 -0.30 -17.41 10.68
N ILE A 161 0.74 -17.42 9.86
CA ILE A 161 0.83 -18.19 8.63
C ILE A 161 1.74 -19.39 8.90
N ASP A 162 1.25 -20.58 8.59
CA ASP A 162 1.98 -21.84 8.65
C ASP A 162 1.88 -22.50 7.27
N THR A 163 2.98 -22.54 6.54
CA THR A 163 3.04 -23.09 5.19
C THR A 163 4.01 -24.26 5.15
N THR A 164 3.62 -25.32 4.45
CA THR A 164 4.45 -26.49 4.20
C THR A 164 4.64 -26.65 2.69
N VAL A 165 5.90 -26.82 2.27
CA VAL A 165 6.29 -27.06 0.88
C VAL A 165 7.10 -28.34 0.78
N VAL A 166 7.11 -28.93 -0.42
CA VAL A 166 7.94 -30.08 -0.77
C VAL A 166 8.67 -29.82 -2.07
N THR A 167 9.98 -30.09 -2.08
CA THR A 167 10.81 -29.98 -3.28
C THR A 167 10.62 -31.16 -4.22
N HIS A 168 10.87 -30.96 -5.52
CA HIS A 168 10.89 -32.05 -6.51
C HIS A 168 12.22 -32.83 -6.57
N THR A 169 13.06 -32.71 -5.54
CA THR A 169 14.34 -33.44 -5.45
C THR A 169 14.11 -34.93 -5.16
N ASN A 170 15.14 -35.75 -5.36
CA ASN A 170 15.14 -37.15 -4.97
C ASN A 170 16.29 -37.43 -3.98
N PRO A 171 15.99 -37.66 -2.68
CA PRO A 171 14.66 -37.68 -2.06
C PRO A 171 14.03 -36.28 -1.96
N PRO A 172 12.68 -36.19 -1.88
CA PRO A 172 12.00 -34.91 -1.70
C PRO A 172 12.27 -34.37 -0.29
N VAL A 173 12.48 -33.06 -0.19
CA VAL A 173 12.68 -32.36 1.08
C VAL A 173 11.40 -31.62 1.43
N ARG A 174 10.86 -31.91 2.61
CA ARG A 174 9.69 -31.24 3.18
C ARG A 174 10.17 -30.14 4.11
N GLN A 175 9.63 -28.94 3.93
CA GLN A 175 9.97 -27.79 4.76
C GLN A 175 8.72 -27.05 5.16
N SER A 176 8.57 -26.76 6.46
CA SER A 176 7.52 -25.87 6.95
C SER A 176 8.10 -24.58 7.49
N ILE A 177 7.41 -23.46 7.28
CA ILE A 177 7.72 -22.19 7.93
C ILE A 177 6.49 -21.70 8.69
N LEU A 178 6.77 -21.04 9.82
CA LEU A 178 5.78 -20.31 10.57
C LEU A 178 6.21 -18.86 10.67
N MET A 179 5.30 -17.93 10.41
CA MET A 179 5.51 -16.51 10.66
C MET A 179 4.24 -15.82 11.09
N GLN A 180 4.35 -14.70 11.79
CA GLN A 180 3.20 -13.90 12.17
C GLN A 180 3.17 -12.61 11.39
N LEU A 181 1.95 -12.15 11.10
CA LEU A 181 1.72 -10.89 10.41
C LEU A 181 1.25 -9.82 11.38
N GLY A 182 1.66 -8.58 11.18
CA GLY A 182 0.95 -7.40 11.68
C GLY A 182 0.10 -6.80 10.56
N ALA A 183 -0.94 -6.04 10.91
CA ALA A 183 -1.64 -5.21 9.94
C ALA A 183 -1.13 -3.78 10.02
N LEU A 184 -1.03 -3.11 8.88
CA LEU A 184 -0.83 -1.68 8.85
C LEU A 184 -2.17 -0.99 9.04
N ASP A 185 -2.25 -0.17 10.07
CA ASP A 185 -3.45 0.60 10.39
C ASP A 185 -3.26 2.04 9.91
N VAL A 186 -3.67 2.34 8.69
CA VAL A 186 -3.76 3.72 8.19
C VAL A 186 -5.21 4.16 8.33
N PRO A 187 -5.50 5.27 9.03
CA PRO A 187 -6.87 5.74 9.22
C PRO A 187 -7.57 5.95 7.87
N PRO A 188 -8.83 5.53 7.69
CA PRO A 188 -9.51 5.69 6.41
C PRO A 188 -9.69 7.17 6.04
N LEU A 189 -9.93 7.42 4.75
CA LEU A 189 -10.46 8.69 4.25
C LEU A 189 -11.77 8.40 3.56
N ARG A 190 -12.88 8.86 4.12
CA ARG A 190 -14.26 8.58 3.69
C ARG A 190 -14.82 9.67 2.77
N ALA A 191 -14.24 10.87 2.81
CA ALA A 191 -14.56 11.96 1.91
C ALA A 191 -13.57 12.03 0.74
N ALA A 192 -14.04 12.45 -0.43
CA ALA A 192 -13.19 12.77 -1.56
C ALA A 192 -12.36 14.01 -1.27
N VAL A 193 -13.00 15.02 -0.68
CA VAL A 193 -12.36 16.25 -0.25
C VAL A 193 -12.81 16.59 1.16
N GLN A 194 -11.86 16.86 2.05
CA GLN A 194 -12.13 17.39 3.38
C GLN A 194 -11.30 18.64 3.68
N VAL A 195 -11.97 19.68 4.18
CA VAL A 195 -11.37 20.99 4.49
C VAL A 195 -11.70 21.37 5.92
N GLY A 196 -10.70 21.62 6.74
CA GLY A 196 -10.88 21.95 8.16
C GLY A 196 -11.48 23.34 8.40
N ARG A 197 -11.26 24.28 7.48
CA ARG A 197 -11.76 25.66 7.53
C ARG A 197 -12.71 25.94 6.36
N GLN A 198 -12.65 27.16 5.80
CA GLN A 198 -13.45 27.57 4.65
C GLN A 198 -12.87 27.04 3.33
N LEU A 199 -13.73 26.84 2.34
CA LEU A 199 -13.39 26.44 0.99
C LEU A 199 -13.64 27.60 0.02
N GLY A 200 -12.57 28.16 -0.54
CA GLY A 200 -12.59 29.41 -1.30
C GLY A 200 -12.46 30.67 -0.43
N ARG A 201 -12.56 31.83 -1.08
CA ARG A 201 -12.62 33.17 -0.46
C ARG A 201 -13.76 33.95 -1.07
N PHE A 202 -14.46 34.74 -0.26
CA PHE A 202 -15.55 35.60 -0.71
C PHE A 202 -15.01 36.82 -1.48
N GLN A 203 -14.47 36.56 -2.67
CA GLN A 203 -13.91 37.52 -3.59
C GLN A 203 -14.05 36.96 -5.02
N PRO A 204 -14.59 37.73 -5.99
CA PRO A 204 -14.72 37.26 -7.37
C PRO A 204 -13.41 36.72 -7.95
N GLY A 205 -13.46 35.51 -8.50
CA GLY A 205 -12.31 34.79 -9.05
C GLY A 205 -11.47 34.03 -8.02
N SER A 206 -11.85 34.04 -6.74
CA SER A 206 -11.21 33.31 -5.63
C SER A 206 -12.17 32.37 -4.91
N GLU A 207 -13.29 32.02 -5.54
CA GLU A 207 -14.26 31.04 -5.04
C GLU A 207 -13.65 29.63 -4.94
N SER A 208 -14.45 28.65 -4.49
CA SER A 208 -14.04 27.24 -4.42
C SER A 208 -13.53 26.77 -5.79
N PRO A 209 -12.26 26.32 -5.89
CA PRO A 209 -11.77 25.71 -7.11
C PRO A 209 -12.20 24.24 -7.23
N VAL A 210 -12.97 23.69 -6.27
CA VAL A 210 -13.10 22.25 -6.07
C VAL A 210 -14.38 21.68 -6.67
N SER A 211 -14.23 20.61 -7.45
CA SER A 211 -15.30 19.72 -7.93
C SER A 211 -15.06 18.30 -7.42
N VAL A 212 -16.11 17.64 -6.93
CA VAL A 212 -16.03 16.28 -6.35
C VAL A 212 -16.94 15.32 -7.11
N HIS A 213 -16.35 14.22 -7.58
CA HIS A 213 -17.05 13.08 -8.16
C HIS A 213 -16.99 11.89 -7.21
N TRP A 214 -18.03 11.05 -7.23
CA TRP A 214 -18.03 9.72 -6.63
C TRP A 214 -17.90 9.66 -5.09
N GLY A 215 -18.03 10.77 -4.38
CA GLY A 215 -17.85 10.80 -2.92
C GLY A 215 -18.27 12.10 -2.27
N GLU A 216 -17.91 12.25 -0.99
CA GLU A 216 -18.34 13.38 -0.18
C GLU A 216 -17.36 14.57 -0.27
N LEU A 217 -17.90 15.78 -0.29
CA LEU A 217 -17.22 17.03 0.03
C LEU A 217 -17.56 17.43 1.47
N LYS A 218 -16.54 17.57 2.33
CA LYS A 218 -16.71 18.01 3.72
C LYS A 218 -15.98 19.32 3.97
N VAL A 219 -16.70 20.33 4.46
CA VAL A 219 -16.14 21.65 4.76
C VAL A 219 -16.47 22.01 6.20
N GLY A 220 -15.46 22.23 7.03
CA GLY A 220 -15.63 22.58 8.44
C GLY A 220 -16.16 24.01 8.64
N GLY A 221 -15.84 24.92 7.73
CA GLY A 221 -16.31 26.32 7.72
C GLY A 221 -17.31 26.63 6.61
N ASP A 222 -17.18 27.81 6.02
CA ASP A 222 -18.02 28.28 4.91
C ASP A 222 -17.58 27.72 3.56
N LEU A 223 -18.54 27.50 2.67
CA LEU A 223 -18.33 27.17 1.26
C LEU A 223 -18.63 28.40 0.41
N ILE A 224 -17.66 28.83 -0.39
CA ILE A 224 -17.81 29.97 -1.29
C ILE A 224 -17.90 29.46 -2.72
N LEU A 225 -19.02 29.74 -3.40
CA LEU A 225 -19.27 29.37 -4.79
C LEU A 225 -19.44 30.61 -5.65
N SER A 226 -19.23 30.46 -6.96
CA SER A 226 -19.58 31.55 -7.87
C SER A 226 -21.09 31.55 -8.14
N GLN A 227 -21.66 30.36 -8.34
CA GLN A 227 -23.08 30.10 -8.58
C GLN A 227 -23.47 28.70 -8.07
N LEU A 228 -24.76 28.48 -7.81
CA LEU A 228 -25.22 27.27 -7.12
C LEU A 228 -25.18 25.99 -7.99
N ASP A 229 -25.26 26.12 -9.31
CA ASP A 229 -25.15 25.03 -10.29
C ASP A 229 -23.72 24.47 -10.43
N GLU A 230 -22.75 24.98 -9.65
CA GLU A 230 -21.44 24.37 -9.43
C GLU A 230 -21.53 23.07 -8.61
N ILE A 231 -22.57 22.91 -7.79
CA ILE A 231 -22.82 21.67 -7.06
C ILE A 231 -23.58 20.69 -7.98
N PRO A 232 -23.03 19.49 -8.26
CA PRO A 232 -23.70 18.51 -9.10
C PRO A 232 -24.98 18.00 -8.42
N LEU A 233 -26.01 17.73 -9.21
CA LEU A 233 -27.25 17.13 -8.73
C LEU A 233 -27.05 15.64 -8.46
N LYS A 234 -27.45 15.19 -7.27
CA LYS A 234 -27.42 13.76 -6.96
C LYS A 234 -28.58 13.04 -7.65
N SER A 235 -28.24 12.08 -8.52
CA SER A 235 -29.22 11.28 -9.26
C SER A 235 -28.76 9.83 -9.34
N ALA A 236 -29.62 8.90 -8.90
CA ALA A 236 -29.34 7.47 -9.00
C ALA A 236 -29.24 6.98 -10.47
N LEU A 237 -29.76 7.76 -11.42
CA LEU A 237 -29.74 7.47 -12.86
C LEU A 237 -28.55 8.11 -13.59
N ALA A 238 -27.78 8.97 -12.92
CA ALA A 238 -26.63 9.64 -13.53
C ALA A 238 -25.69 8.61 -14.20
N PRO A 239 -25.12 8.88 -15.39
CA PRO A 239 -24.21 7.95 -16.03
C PRO A 239 -22.89 7.84 -15.24
N VAL A 240 -22.31 6.65 -15.16
CA VAL A 240 -21.00 6.44 -14.52
C VAL A 240 -19.91 6.59 -15.57
N THR A 241 -19.35 7.79 -15.70
CA THR A 241 -18.34 8.12 -16.71
C THR A 241 -17.11 8.79 -16.09
N GLY A 242 -16.06 8.95 -16.89
CA GLY A 242 -14.85 9.71 -16.52
C GLY A 242 -14.85 11.15 -17.03
N GLN A 243 -16.02 11.67 -17.41
CA GLN A 243 -16.15 13.05 -17.89
C GLN A 243 -16.16 14.04 -16.73
N ALA A 244 -15.61 15.22 -16.98
CA ALA A 244 -15.61 16.32 -16.04
C ALA A 244 -16.98 17.01 -16.01
N TYR A 245 -17.29 17.73 -14.92
CA TYR A 245 -18.59 18.43 -14.82
C TYR A 245 -18.74 19.61 -15.79
N ASP A 246 -17.67 20.13 -16.37
CA ASP A 246 -17.75 21.14 -17.44
C ASP A 246 -18.13 20.52 -18.79
N GLU A 247 -17.92 19.21 -18.97
CA GLU A 247 -18.30 18.42 -20.14
C GLU A 247 -19.70 17.79 -20.02
N MET A 248 -20.29 17.80 -18.80
CA MET A 248 -21.60 17.21 -18.50
C MET A 248 -22.72 18.25 -18.46
N MET A 249 -23.81 17.98 -19.19
CA MET A 249 -25.04 18.78 -19.16
C MET A 249 -26.27 17.86 -19.16
N PRO A 250 -27.03 17.74 -18.05
CA PRO A 250 -26.82 18.38 -16.74
C PRO A 250 -25.63 17.79 -15.94
N ARG A 251 -25.13 18.54 -14.96
CA ARG A 251 -24.12 18.08 -13.98
C ARG A 251 -24.77 17.14 -12.97
N GLU A 252 -24.53 15.85 -13.10
CA GLU A 252 -25.13 14.84 -12.23
C GLU A 252 -24.10 13.83 -11.72
N ASP A 253 -24.33 13.30 -10.53
CA ASP A 253 -23.51 12.24 -9.93
C ASP A 253 -24.37 11.32 -9.07
N ARG A 254 -24.00 10.04 -8.95
CA ARG A 254 -24.75 9.07 -8.13
C ARG A 254 -24.43 9.15 -6.64
N TRP A 255 -23.23 9.59 -6.30
CA TRP A 255 -22.64 9.48 -4.97
C TRP A 255 -22.30 10.83 -4.34
N ALA A 256 -22.19 11.90 -5.13
CA ALA A 256 -21.78 13.22 -4.64
C ALA A 256 -22.70 13.78 -3.55
N GLU A 257 -22.13 14.06 -2.38
CA GLU A 257 -22.78 14.67 -1.22
C GLU A 257 -21.88 15.79 -0.69
N ALA A 258 -22.47 16.89 -0.19
CA ALA A 258 -21.74 18.02 0.36
C ALA A 258 -22.20 18.34 1.78
N TRP A 259 -21.27 18.33 2.74
CA TRP A 259 -21.51 18.59 4.16
C TRP A 259 -20.76 19.84 4.61
N ILE A 260 -21.50 20.89 4.95
CA ILE A 260 -20.96 22.22 5.25
C ILE A 260 -21.25 22.55 6.72
N GLY A 261 -20.18 22.84 7.47
CA GLY A 261 -20.26 23.22 8.87
C GLY A 261 -20.82 24.63 9.05
N GLY A 262 -20.38 25.57 8.22
CA GLY A 262 -20.84 26.94 8.19
C GLY A 262 -21.97 27.19 7.19
N THR A 263 -21.84 28.25 6.42
CA THR A 263 -22.80 28.75 5.43
C THR A 263 -22.30 28.54 4.00
N VAL A 264 -23.23 28.60 3.05
CA VAL A 264 -22.91 28.65 1.62
C VAL A 264 -23.08 30.08 1.13
N GLN A 265 -22.01 30.67 0.60
CA GLN A 265 -21.97 32.04 0.12
C GLN A 265 -21.74 32.05 -1.39
N MET A 266 -22.44 32.95 -2.09
CA MET A 266 -22.33 33.10 -3.55
C MET A 266 -21.80 34.49 -3.88
N THR A 267 -20.78 34.57 -4.74
CA THR A 267 -20.25 35.85 -5.22
C THR A 267 -21.12 36.45 -6.32
N HIS A 268 -21.83 35.62 -7.10
CA HIS A 268 -22.83 36.05 -8.07
C HIS A 268 -24.22 35.53 -7.68
N VAL A 269 -25.17 36.44 -7.43
CA VAL A 269 -26.57 36.08 -7.16
C VAL A 269 -27.40 36.46 -8.38
N ALA A 270 -27.75 35.48 -9.20
CA ALA A 270 -28.41 35.71 -10.50
C ALA A 270 -29.89 36.12 -10.40
N SER A 271 -30.54 36.12 -9.23
CA SER A 271 -31.97 36.41 -9.11
C SER A 271 -32.38 36.87 -7.70
N GLN A 272 -33.44 37.69 -7.60
CA GLN A 272 -34.06 38.13 -6.33
C GLN A 272 -34.84 37.02 -5.60
N GLN A 273 -34.83 35.79 -6.11
CA GLN A 273 -35.46 34.63 -5.48
C GLN A 273 -34.48 33.95 -4.53
N THR A 274 -34.97 33.53 -3.37
CA THR A 274 -34.21 32.69 -2.43
C THR A 274 -33.67 31.45 -3.16
N PRO A 275 -32.36 31.20 -3.14
CA PRO A 275 -31.76 30.07 -3.82
C PRO A 275 -32.30 28.76 -3.24
N SER A 276 -32.80 27.87 -4.10
CA SER A 276 -33.20 26.51 -3.71
C SER A 276 -31.98 25.60 -3.74
N PHE A 277 -31.50 25.18 -2.57
CA PHE A 277 -30.37 24.27 -2.46
C PHE A 277 -30.73 22.85 -2.93
N PRO A 278 -29.80 22.14 -3.60
CA PRO A 278 -30.04 20.75 -3.99
C PRO A 278 -30.06 19.83 -2.76
N HIS A 279 -30.75 18.68 -2.86
CA HIS A 279 -30.96 17.78 -1.72
C HIS A 279 -29.70 17.12 -1.17
N ASN A 280 -28.61 17.08 -1.95
CA ASN A 280 -27.32 16.55 -1.55
C ASN A 280 -26.39 17.59 -0.91
N LEU A 281 -26.91 18.76 -0.55
CA LEU A 281 -26.17 19.82 0.13
C LEU A 281 -26.73 20.02 1.55
N HIS A 282 -25.91 19.67 2.54
CA HIS A 282 -26.24 19.71 3.98
C HIS A 282 -25.50 20.86 4.64
N ILE A 283 -26.21 21.94 4.97
CA ILE A 283 -25.63 23.20 5.47
C ILE A 283 -25.80 23.31 6.99
N GLY A 284 -24.96 24.12 7.66
CA GLY A 284 -25.16 24.52 9.05
C GLY A 284 -24.96 23.38 10.04
N GLN A 285 -24.06 22.45 9.75
CA GLN A 285 -23.85 21.28 10.61
C GLN A 285 -23.13 21.63 11.93
N ASN A 286 -22.73 22.88 12.22
CA ASN A 286 -21.93 23.27 13.39
C ASN A 286 -22.65 24.21 14.40
N PRO A 287 -22.66 23.95 15.73
CA PRO A 287 -22.29 22.71 16.40
C PRO A 287 -23.51 21.79 16.56
N THR A 288 -23.31 20.55 16.15
CA THR A 288 -24.11 19.34 16.35
C THR A 288 -25.09 18.97 15.22
N PRO A 289 -24.87 17.80 14.58
CA PRO A 289 -23.82 16.82 14.87
C PRO A 289 -22.38 17.22 14.46
N GLY A 290 -22.17 18.35 13.80
CA GLY A 290 -20.86 18.73 13.26
C GLY A 290 -20.57 18.02 11.94
N VAL A 291 -19.67 18.59 11.12
CA VAL A 291 -19.10 17.84 9.99
C VAL A 291 -18.02 16.90 10.54
N GLY A 292 -18.26 15.59 10.49
CA GLY A 292 -17.27 14.59 10.90
C GLY A 292 -16.14 14.46 9.88
N LEU A 293 -15.02 15.14 10.12
CA LEU A 293 -13.78 15.04 9.34
C LEU A 293 -12.95 13.84 9.81
N ASP A 294 -12.40 13.06 8.89
CA ASP A 294 -11.54 11.94 9.23
C ASP A 294 -10.20 12.47 9.76
N GLN A 295 -9.75 11.93 10.89
CA GLN A 295 -8.53 12.38 11.55
C GLN A 295 -7.32 11.57 11.12
N TRP A 296 -6.23 12.28 10.84
CA TRP A 296 -4.95 11.73 10.40
C TRP A 296 -3.86 12.13 11.40
N PRO A 297 -3.70 11.37 12.52
CA PRO A 297 -2.88 11.82 13.65
C PRO A 297 -1.39 11.89 13.29
N TYR A 298 -0.77 13.04 13.61
CA TYR A 298 0.63 13.35 13.32
C TYR A 298 1.61 12.24 13.74
N GLU A 299 1.63 11.88 15.03
CA GLU A 299 2.58 10.90 15.58
C GLU A 299 2.39 9.50 15.00
N HIS A 300 1.14 9.16 14.67
CA HIS A 300 0.83 7.87 14.09
C HIS A 300 1.36 7.78 12.66
N LEU A 301 1.01 8.75 11.80
CA LEU A 301 1.46 8.78 10.42
C LEU A 301 2.98 8.94 10.31
N LYS A 302 3.61 9.71 11.19
CA LYS A 302 5.08 9.85 11.25
C LYS A 302 5.76 8.51 11.52
N ARG A 303 5.24 7.71 12.48
CA ARG A 303 5.77 6.35 12.76
C ARG A 303 5.56 5.41 11.59
N VAL A 304 4.39 5.44 10.96
CA VAL A 304 4.10 4.62 9.77
C VAL A 304 5.06 4.96 8.64
N ALA A 305 5.26 6.25 8.35
CA ALA A 305 6.15 6.71 7.29
C ALA A 305 7.61 6.33 7.55
N LYS A 306 8.11 6.48 8.77
CA LYS A 306 9.48 6.06 9.12
C LYS A 306 9.73 4.56 8.94
N ARG A 307 8.67 3.74 9.04
CA ARG A 307 8.78 2.28 8.98
C ARG A 307 8.49 1.69 7.60
N PHE A 308 7.52 2.24 6.88
CA PHE A 308 6.98 1.67 5.64
C PHE A 308 6.93 2.66 4.48
N GLY A 309 7.34 3.91 4.70
CA GLY A 309 7.35 4.95 3.68
C GLY A 309 8.68 5.69 3.62
N ARG A 310 8.63 6.91 3.10
CA ARG A 310 9.76 7.83 2.99
C ARG A 310 9.47 9.04 3.87
N TYR A 311 10.43 9.38 4.73
CA TYR A 311 10.32 10.47 5.68
C TYR A 311 11.31 11.59 5.33
N PHE A 312 10.81 12.82 5.28
CA PHE A 312 11.58 14.01 4.95
C PHE A 312 11.33 15.12 5.98
N ALA A 313 12.38 15.86 6.33
CA ALA A 313 12.23 17.21 6.89
C ALA A 313 12.17 18.23 5.75
N ILE A 314 11.68 19.42 6.04
CA ILE A 314 11.60 20.54 5.10
C ILE A 314 12.32 21.77 5.69
N ASP A 315 13.00 22.55 4.86
CA ASP A 315 13.51 23.86 5.25
C ASP A 315 12.55 25.01 4.86
N ARG A 316 12.97 26.25 5.09
CA ARG A 316 12.13 27.43 4.82
C ARG A 316 12.02 27.72 3.32
N GLU A 317 12.97 27.23 2.54
CA GLU A 317 13.06 27.35 1.10
C GLU A 317 12.19 26.30 0.38
N GLY A 318 11.71 25.29 1.12
CA GLY A 318 10.87 24.21 0.60
C GLY A 318 11.66 23.01 0.06
N LEU A 319 12.96 22.94 0.35
CA LEU A 319 13.79 21.77 0.03
C LEU A 319 13.57 20.66 1.05
N LEU A 320 13.66 19.43 0.58
CA LEU A 320 13.40 18.23 1.35
C LEU A 320 14.71 17.53 1.74
N TYR A 321 14.74 17.01 2.96
CA TYR A 321 15.91 16.36 3.54
C TYR A 321 15.56 14.94 3.97
N PRO A 322 16.08 13.91 3.28
CA PRO A 322 15.81 12.52 3.61
C PRO A 322 16.15 12.20 5.07
N GLN A 323 15.36 11.33 5.70
CA GLN A 323 15.58 10.87 7.08
C GLN A 323 15.46 11.97 8.15
N GLY A 324 15.11 13.20 7.75
CA GLY A 324 14.92 14.36 8.63
C GLY A 324 16.18 15.04 9.10
N ILE A 325 17.33 14.81 8.45
CA ILE A 325 18.59 15.44 8.81
C ILE A 325 18.81 16.62 7.87
N VAL A 326 18.61 17.85 8.37
CA VAL A 326 18.76 19.08 7.59
C VAL A 326 20.24 19.46 7.52
N GLU A 327 20.86 19.19 6.36
CA GLU A 327 22.27 19.50 6.08
C GLU A 327 22.38 20.50 4.92
N PRO A 328 22.99 21.69 5.13
CA PRO A 328 23.11 22.68 4.07
C PRO A 328 23.70 22.13 2.77
N GLY A 329 23.05 22.42 1.64
CA GLY A 329 23.49 21.99 0.31
C GLY A 329 23.13 20.55 -0.08
N ARG A 330 22.42 19.80 0.79
CA ARG A 330 21.92 18.45 0.50
C ARG A 330 20.40 18.36 0.32
N GLY A 331 19.71 19.50 0.36
CA GLY A 331 18.28 19.56 0.10
C GLY A 331 17.97 19.16 -1.35
N ILE A 332 16.93 18.34 -1.52
CA ILE A 332 16.40 17.94 -2.84
C ILE A 332 15.05 18.62 -3.08
N SER A 333 14.70 18.85 -4.34
CA SER A 333 13.42 19.50 -4.66
C SER A 333 12.25 18.55 -4.42
N PRO A 334 11.04 19.06 -4.09
CA PRO A 334 9.83 18.25 -4.07
C PRO A 334 9.61 17.46 -5.35
N ASP A 335 9.84 18.07 -6.52
CA ASP A 335 9.64 17.38 -7.79
C ASP A 335 10.57 16.16 -7.97
N GLU A 336 11.79 16.19 -7.41
CA GLU A 336 12.64 14.97 -7.41
C GLU A 336 12.06 13.85 -6.53
N VAL A 337 11.32 14.21 -5.48
CA VAL A 337 10.75 13.26 -4.52
C VAL A 337 9.43 12.66 -5.01
N PHE A 338 8.58 13.47 -5.65
CA PHE A 338 7.21 13.11 -6.02
C PHE A 338 7.05 12.63 -7.47
N ARG A 339 8.08 12.74 -8.31
CA ARG A 339 7.99 12.32 -9.71
C ARG A 339 7.69 10.84 -9.87
N SER A 340 6.58 10.54 -10.53
CA SER A 340 6.28 9.22 -11.10
C SER A 340 6.50 9.23 -12.61
N GLN A 341 7.19 8.22 -13.14
CA GLN A 341 7.44 8.06 -14.58
C GLN A 341 6.17 7.72 -15.37
N GLY A 342 5.18 7.11 -14.73
CA GLY A 342 3.90 6.75 -15.34
C GLY A 342 3.02 5.88 -14.44
N ASN A 343 1.91 5.39 -14.99
CA ASN A 343 0.97 4.53 -14.26
C ASN A 343 1.68 3.26 -13.76
N GLY A 344 1.58 3.02 -12.45
CA GLY A 344 2.23 1.89 -11.77
C GLY A 344 3.60 2.23 -11.15
N ASP A 345 4.18 3.41 -11.44
CA ASP A 345 5.37 3.91 -10.75
C ASP A 345 5.00 4.59 -9.42
N GLN A 346 4.52 3.74 -8.52
CA GLN A 346 3.95 4.09 -7.23
C GLN A 346 5.05 4.44 -6.22
N GLN A 347 4.99 5.66 -5.67
CA GLN A 347 5.97 6.20 -4.72
C GLN A 347 5.72 5.80 -3.26
N GLY A 348 4.58 5.17 -2.96
CA GLY A 348 4.18 4.76 -1.61
C GLY A 348 3.80 5.97 -0.74
N LEU A 349 4.09 5.87 0.57
CA LEU A 349 3.86 6.96 1.51
C LEU A 349 5.06 7.89 1.58
N ILE A 350 4.86 9.15 1.23
CA ILE A 350 5.81 10.25 1.44
C ILE A 350 5.29 11.12 2.57
N PHE A 351 6.06 11.25 3.64
CA PHE A 351 5.76 12.11 4.78
C PHE A 351 6.77 13.26 4.83
N ILE A 352 6.26 14.48 4.77
CA ILE A 352 7.04 15.71 4.92
C ILE A 352 6.65 16.32 6.27
N ASP A 353 7.62 16.41 7.16
CA ASP A 353 7.44 16.94 8.50
C ASP A 353 7.38 18.48 8.52
N THR A 354 7.07 19.04 9.68
CA THR A 354 7.13 20.48 9.95
C THR A 354 8.58 20.97 9.98
N LEU A 355 8.76 22.29 9.94
CA LEU A 355 10.07 22.96 9.97
C LEU A 355 10.91 22.59 11.20
N ASP A 356 10.25 22.32 12.33
CA ASP A 356 10.88 21.94 13.60
C ASP A 356 10.70 20.46 13.96
N GLN A 357 10.10 19.67 13.07
CA GLN A 357 9.82 18.24 13.24
C GLN A 357 8.97 17.89 14.47
N THR A 358 8.11 18.82 14.88
CA THR A 358 7.10 18.63 15.92
C THR A 358 5.68 18.70 15.33
N ALA A 359 4.66 18.41 16.16
CA ALA A 359 3.28 18.47 15.72
C ALA A 359 2.93 19.83 15.06
N PRO A 360 2.08 19.83 14.01
CA PRO A 360 1.78 21.02 13.21
C PRO A 360 1.12 22.13 14.03
N ARG A 361 1.63 23.35 13.86
CA ARG A 361 1.18 24.62 14.43
C ARG A 361 1.35 25.71 13.39
N LEU A 362 0.64 26.82 13.52
CA LEU A 362 0.65 27.88 12.50
C LEU A 362 2.03 28.48 12.21
N ASP A 363 2.99 28.37 13.13
CA ASP A 363 4.33 28.94 13.06
C ASP A 363 5.41 27.98 12.55
N ASN A 364 5.11 26.67 12.41
CA ASN A 364 6.09 25.66 12.01
C ASN A 364 5.77 24.96 10.68
N LEU A 365 4.81 25.47 9.90
CA LEU A 365 4.43 24.89 8.61
C LEU A 365 5.38 25.34 7.48
N GLY A 366 6.02 24.38 6.82
CA GLY A 366 6.74 24.60 5.57
C GLY A 366 5.80 24.65 4.36
N VAL A 367 6.32 25.00 3.18
CA VAL A 367 5.55 25.04 1.93
C VAL A 367 6.14 24.06 0.92
N VAL A 368 5.34 23.09 0.50
CA VAL A 368 5.70 22.15 -0.58
C VAL A 368 5.02 22.59 -1.87
N ARG A 369 5.80 22.77 -2.94
CA ARG A 369 5.26 23.05 -4.29
C ARG A 369 5.37 21.79 -5.12
N LEU A 370 4.26 21.30 -5.66
CA LEU A 370 4.21 20.14 -6.53
C LEU A 370 3.97 20.62 -7.98
N GLN A 371 4.99 20.46 -8.83
CA GLN A 371 4.97 20.91 -10.22
C GLN A 371 5.10 19.77 -11.22
N ASP A 372 5.45 18.56 -10.79
CA ASP A 372 5.51 17.42 -11.70
C ASP A 372 4.17 17.15 -12.41
N PRO A 373 4.23 16.65 -13.66
CA PRO A 373 3.04 16.29 -14.44
C PRO A 373 2.19 15.19 -13.81
N TYR A 374 2.83 14.29 -13.06
CA TYR A 374 2.18 13.10 -12.53
C TYR A 374 2.85 12.62 -11.25
N PHE A 375 2.02 12.33 -10.26
CA PHE A 375 2.39 11.68 -9.01
C PHE A 375 1.43 10.53 -8.72
N GLU A 376 1.96 9.36 -8.40
CA GLU A 376 1.19 8.22 -7.92
C GLU A 376 1.66 7.84 -6.52
N GLY A 377 0.79 8.02 -5.51
CA GLY A 377 1.06 7.68 -4.11
C GLY A 377 0.35 8.51 -3.06
N MET A 378 0.83 8.43 -1.82
CA MET A 378 0.26 9.09 -0.66
C MET A 378 1.22 10.15 -0.13
N ALA A 379 0.86 11.42 -0.29
CA ALA A 379 1.61 12.56 0.22
C ALA A 379 0.98 13.09 1.51
N VAL A 380 1.69 12.97 2.62
CA VAL A 380 1.32 13.57 3.91
C VAL A 380 2.27 14.72 4.19
N VAL A 381 1.81 15.94 3.95
CA VAL A 381 2.56 17.17 4.18
C VAL A 381 2.06 17.82 5.46
N GLN A 382 2.91 17.87 6.48
CA GLN A 382 2.67 18.59 7.73
C GLN A 382 2.97 20.08 7.54
N GLY A 383 2.34 20.68 6.53
CA GLY A 383 2.61 22.03 6.06
C GLY A 383 1.57 22.50 5.03
N HIS A 384 1.92 23.52 4.27
CA HIS A 384 1.15 24.03 3.14
C HIS A 384 1.52 23.31 1.85
N ILE A 385 0.55 23.15 0.94
CA ILE A 385 0.77 22.59 -0.40
C ILE A 385 0.39 23.63 -1.46
N VAL A 386 1.24 23.81 -2.46
CA VAL A 386 0.88 24.49 -3.71
C VAL A 386 0.87 23.46 -4.83
N LEU A 387 -0.31 23.20 -5.40
CA LEU A 387 -0.48 22.33 -6.55
C LEU A 387 -0.42 23.16 -7.82
N ALA A 388 0.65 22.98 -8.60
CA ALA A 388 0.88 23.68 -9.86
C ALA A 388 1.48 22.72 -10.90
N PRO A 389 0.84 21.57 -11.18
CA PRO A 389 1.40 20.56 -12.06
C PRO A 389 1.61 21.11 -13.47
N SER A 390 2.73 20.73 -14.08
CA SER A 390 3.10 21.08 -15.44
C SER A 390 2.77 19.93 -16.38
N GLY A 391 2.10 20.18 -17.51
CA GLY A 391 1.76 19.13 -18.48
C GLY A 391 0.30 18.69 -18.40
N SER A 392 -0.02 17.55 -19.03
CA SER A 392 -1.40 17.12 -19.27
C SER A 392 -1.93 16.06 -18.31
N GLY A 393 -1.13 15.58 -17.36
CA GLY A 393 -1.45 14.41 -16.54
C GLY A 393 -1.45 13.08 -17.31
N GLN A 394 -1.93 12.02 -16.66
CA GLN A 394 -1.98 10.65 -17.17
C GLN A 394 -3.41 10.13 -17.35
N SER A 395 -3.56 9.12 -18.22
CA SER A 395 -4.81 8.39 -18.37
C SER A 395 -4.76 7.10 -17.56
N ILE A 396 -5.72 6.89 -16.66
CA ILE A 396 -5.77 5.74 -15.75
C ILE A 396 -7.11 5.01 -15.80
N LYS A 397 -7.06 3.69 -15.67
CA LYS A 397 -8.26 2.84 -15.52
C LYS A 397 -8.57 2.67 -14.04
N VAL A 398 -9.80 2.97 -13.66
CA VAL A 398 -10.26 2.96 -12.27
C VAL A 398 -11.61 2.25 -12.15
N LEU A 399 -12.05 2.01 -10.92
CA LEU A 399 -13.34 1.40 -10.64
C LEU A 399 -14.20 2.41 -9.87
N SER A 400 -15.43 2.63 -10.32
CA SER A 400 -16.42 3.45 -9.61
C SER A 400 -16.64 2.95 -8.17
N PRO A 401 -17.24 3.76 -7.28
CA PRO A 401 -17.79 3.24 -6.03
C PRO A 401 -18.82 2.14 -6.28
N LEU A 402 -19.12 1.39 -5.22
CA LEU A 402 -20.17 0.37 -5.25
C LEU A 402 -21.51 1.03 -5.58
N SER A 403 -22.23 0.45 -6.54
CA SER A 403 -23.60 0.88 -6.90
C SER A 403 -24.59 -0.23 -6.54
N ASP A 404 -25.75 0.17 -6.02
CA ASP A 404 -26.82 -0.73 -5.58
C ASP A 404 -27.86 -1.01 -6.70
N GLN A 405 -27.45 -0.87 -7.97
CA GLN A 405 -28.35 -1.12 -9.10
C GLN A 405 -28.52 -2.63 -9.35
N GLY A 406 -29.58 -3.21 -8.77
CA GLY A 406 -30.01 -4.59 -8.99
C GLY A 406 -29.62 -5.55 -7.87
N THR A 407 -29.81 -6.85 -8.08
CA THR A 407 -29.48 -7.90 -7.09
C THR A 407 -27.98 -8.16 -6.92
N ALA A 408 -27.11 -7.39 -7.58
CA ALA A 408 -25.67 -7.56 -7.56
C ALA A 408 -24.95 -6.23 -7.33
N ILE A 409 -24.17 -6.17 -6.25
CA ILE A 409 -23.25 -5.06 -5.95
C ILE A 409 -22.09 -5.13 -6.95
N ALA A 410 -21.99 -4.15 -7.85
CA ALA A 410 -20.94 -4.11 -8.88
C ALA A 410 -20.26 -2.73 -8.95
N ARG A 411 -18.95 -2.72 -9.28
CA ARG A 411 -18.17 -1.52 -9.62
C ARG A 411 -17.99 -1.46 -11.13
N THR A 412 -18.12 -0.28 -11.72
CA THR A 412 -17.97 -0.07 -13.16
C THR A 412 -16.54 0.39 -13.47
N PRO A 413 -15.82 -0.28 -14.38
CA PRO A 413 -14.54 0.23 -14.89
C PRO A 413 -14.73 1.53 -15.67
N VAL A 414 -13.94 2.55 -15.35
CA VAL A 414 -13.96 3.87 -15.99
C VAL A 414 -12.54 4.27 -16.38
N GLN A 415 -12.42 4.90 -17.54
CA GLN A 415 -11.17 5.52 -17.98
C GLN A 415 -11.20 7.00 -17.61
N LEU A 416 -10.27 7.42 -16.76
CA LEU A 416 -10.03 8.84 -16.46
C LEU A 416 -8.87 9.35 -17.33
N SER A 417 -8.92 10.63 -17.69
CA SER A 417 -7.90 11.30 -18.49
C SER A 417 -7.39 12.56 -17.79
N GLY A 418 -6.10 12.84 -18.00
CA GLY A 418 -5.42 14.00 -17.46
C GLY A 418 -5.33 14.05 -15.93
N VAL A 419 -5.24 12.89 -15.29
CA VAL A 419 -5.05 12.76 -13.84
C VAL A 419 -3.61 13.14 -13.50
N HIS A 420 -3.43 14.14 -12.65
CA HIS A 420 -2.13 14.61 -12.18
C HIS A 420 -1.71 13.89 -10.90
N VAL A 421 -2.68 13.52 -10.05
CA VAL A 421 -2.41 12.75 -8.83
C VAL A 421 -3.29 11.51 -8.75
N ASN A 422 -2.66 10.35 -8.62
CA ASN A 422 -3.30 9.06 -8.38
C ASN A 422 -2.96 8.59 -6.96
N GLY A 423 -3.82 8.91 -6.00
CA GLY A 423 -3.64 8.60 -4.58
C GLY A 423 -4.12 9.73 -3.67
N VAL A 424 -3.38 10.01 -2.60
CA VAL A 424 -3.84 10.91 -1.53
C VAL A 424 -2.93 12.11 -1.39
N LEU A 425 -3.53 13.29 -1.25
CA LEU A 425 -2.86 14.52 -0.83
C LEU A 425 -3.42 14.98 0.51
N HIS A 426 -2.57 15.09 1.52
CA HIS A 426 -2.93 15.61 2.83
C HIS A 426 -2.02 16.80 3.18
N ALA A 427 -2.61 17.97 3.38
CA ALA A 427 -1.97 19.16 3.92
C ALA A 427 -2.50 19.42 5.33
N SER A 428 -1.61 19.60 6.31
CA SER A 428 -2.05 20.06 7.65
C SER A 428 -2.39 21.55 7.66
N GLY A 429 -1.79 22.32 6.75
CA GLY A 429 -2.09 23.73 6.51
C GLY A 429 -3.04 23.95 5.34
N ASP A 430 -2.82 25.07 4.65
CA ASP A 430 -3.58 25.47 3.47
C ASP A 430 -3.11 24.76 2.19
N MET A 431 -4.01 24.65 1.22
CA MET A 431 -3.72 24.21 -0.13
C MET A 431 -4.07 25.30 -1.15
N THR A 432 -3.13 25.59 -2.04
CA THR A 432 -3.30 26.57 -3.12
C THR A 432 -3.27 25.86 -4.46
N ILE A 433 -4.31 26.04 -5.26
CA ILE A 433 -4.47 25.41 -6.58
C ILE A 433 -4.10 26.41 -7.67
N ALA A 434 -3.13 26.08 -8.50
CA ALA A 434 -2.72 26.88 -9.65
C ALA A 434 -2.91 26.08 -10.93
N GLY A 435 -3.79 26.56 -11.82
CA GLY A 435 -4.15 25.85 -13.04
C GLY A 435 -5.21 24.77 -12.82
N ARG A 436 -5.28 23.81 -13.75
CA ARG A 436 -6.31 22.74 -13.74
C ARG A 436 -5.69 21.44 -13.24
N VAL A 437 -6.12 20.99 -12.08
CA VAL A 437 -5.60 19.79 -11.42
C VAL A 437 -6.72 18.74 -11.37
N ARG A 438 -6.37 17.50 -11.72
CA ARG A 438 -7.26 16.34 -11.59
C ARG A 438 -6.63 15.31 -10.68
N VAL A 439 -7.41 14.79 -9.74
CA VAL A 439 -6.98 13.80 -8.74
C VAL A 439 -7.91 12.60 -8.82
N TYR A 440 -7.35 11.40 -8.81
CA TYR A 440 -8.08 10.18 -8.47
C TYR A 440 -7.59 9.70 -7.11
N GLY A 441 -8.49 9.67 -6.12
CA GLY A 441 -8.18 9.36 -4.74
C GLY A 441 -8.84 10.33 -3.76
N ALA A 442 -8.07 11.02 -2.92
CA ALA A 442 -8.64 11.97 -1.95
C ALA A 442 -7.71 13.14 -1.63
N VAL A 443 -8.31 14.27 -1.26
CA VAL A 443 -7.62 15.50 -0.87
C VAL A 443 -8.09 15.95 0.52
N ALA A 444 -7.16 16.17 1.43
CA ALA A 444 -7.45 16.67 2.77
C ALA A 444 -6.60 17.92 3.06
N ALA A 445 -7.24 18.97 3.58
CA ALA A 445 -6.57 20.17 4.05
C ALA A 445 -7.06 20.52 5.46
N GLY A 446 -6.15 20.62 6.43
CA GLY A 446 -6.48 21.11 7.77
C GLY A 446 -6.84 22.60 7.78
N GLY A 447 -6.28 23.37 6.85
CA GLY A 447 -6.58 24.78 6.62
C GLY A 447 -7.70 25.00 5.60
N THR A 448 -7.42 25.90 4.66
CA THR A 448 -8.29 26.32 3.56
C THR A 448 -7.77 25.78 2.23
N ILE A 449 -8.67 25.58 1.26
CA ILE A 449 -8.28 25.37 -0.14
C ILE A 449 -8.69 26.59 -0.94
N THR A 450 -7.75 27.17 -1.68
CA THR A 450 -7.98 28.41 -2.46
C THR A 450 -7.37 28.33 -3.85
N SER A 451 -7.95 29.10 -4.77
CA SER A 451 -7.41 29.30 -6.11
C SER A 451 -6.28 30.33 -6.10
N ALA A 452 -5.21 30.08 -6.87
CA ALA A 452 -4.12 31.03 -7.10
C ALA A 452 -4.47 32.13 -8.11
N SER A 453 -5.36 31.81 -9.07
CA SER A 453 -5.79 32.70 -10.14
C SER A 453 -7.16 32.29 -10.66
N SER A 454 -7.91 33.22 -11.24
CA SER A 454 -9.20 32.90 -11.87
C SER A 454 -9.07 31.75 -12.87
N GLY A 455 -10.01 30.80 -12.81
CA GLY A 455 -10.01 29.61 -13.67
C GLY A 455 -9.12 28.44 -13.20
N SER A 456 -8.45 28.54 -12.05
CA SER A 456 -7.82 27.35 -11.45
C SER A 456 -8.89 26.41 -10.88
N THR A 457 -8.74 25.11 -11.13
CA THR A 457 -9.70 24.09 -10.72
C THR A 457 -8.99 22.87 -10.14
N LEU A 458 -9.62 22.24 -9.17
CA LEU A 458 -9.25 20.97 -8.57
C LEU A 458 -10.43 20.02 -8.69
N GLU A 459 -10.31 19.03 -9.55
CA GLU A 459 -11.34 18.02 -9.79
C GLU A 459 -10.91 16.69 -9.17
N VAL A 460 -11.74 16.11 -8.31
CA VAL A 460 -11.38 14.92 -7.53
C VAL A 460 -12.38 13.80 -7.78
N TRP A 461 -11.91 12.69 -8.34
CA TRP A 461 -12.64 11.42 -8.40
C TRP A 461 -12.26 10.57 -7.20
N TYR A 462 -13.24 10.25 -6.36
CA TYR A 462 -12.97 9.50 -5.14
C TYR A 462 -12.57 8.04 -5.40
N ASP A 463 -11.47 7.59 -4.79
CA ASP A 463 -11.16 6.16 -4.71
C ASP A 463 -11.86 5.54 -3.48
N HIS A 464 -12.91 4.76 -3.75
CA HIS A 464 -13.72 4.11 -2.73
C HIS A 464 -12.92 3.18 -1.80
N ASP A 465 -11.79 2.64 -2.24
CA ASP A 465 -10.96 1.74 -1.42
C ASP A 465 -10.32 2.47 -0.22
N LEU A 466 -10.19 3.81 -0.28
CA LEU A 466 -9.68 4.65 0.82
C LEU A 466 -10.60 4.64 2.05
N SER A 467 -11.92 4.48 1.86
CA SER A 467 -12.88 4.35 2.97
C SER A 467 -12.64 3.11 3.84
N ARG A 468 -11.95 2.12 3.27
CA ARG A 468 -11.59 0.85 3.92
C ARG A 468 -10.16 0.87 4.46
N GLY A 469 -9.46 2.00 4.35
CA GLY A 469 -8.05 2.14 4.72
C GLY A 469 -7.13 1.29 3.83
N LEU A 470 -7.45 1.17 2.53
CA LEU A 470 -6.61 0.52 1.54
C LEU A 470 -5.94 1.60 0.69
N TYR A 471 -4.62 1.70 0.79
CA TYR A 471 -3.82 2.72 0.10
C TYR A 471 -2.85 2.04 -0.86
N ARG A 472 -2.82 2.50 -2.11
CA ARG A 472 -1.87 1.99 -3.10
C ARG A 472 -0.44 2.31 -2.65
N GLY A 473 0.47 1.37 -2.85
CA GLY A 473 1.87 1.53 -2.45
C GLY A 473 2.16 1.31 -0.96
N LEU A 474 1.15 1.04 -0.14
CA LEU A 474 1.32 0.63 1.25
C LEU A 474 0.88 -0.82 1.45
N PRO A 475 1.66 -1.63 2.20
CA PRO A 475 1.25 -3.00 2.51
C PRO A 475 0.08 -2.97 3.50
N VAL A 476 -0.97 -3.76 3.22
CA VAL A 476 -2.09 -3.95 4.17
C VAL A 476 -1.63 -4.72 5.41
N VAL A 477 -0.74 -5.68 5.21
CA VAL A 477 -0.14 -6.52 6.25
C VAL A 477 1.36 -6.64 6.04
N TYR A 478 2.12 -6.88 7.09
CA TYR A 478 3.56 -7.03 7.04
C TYR A 478 4.02 -8.17 7.94
N ARG A 479 5.14 -8.82 7.60
CA ARG A 479 5.75 -9.84 8.45
C ARG A 479 6.23 -9.22 9.76
N ALA A 480 5.75 -9.73 10.88
CA ALA A 480 6.17 -9.28 12.20
C ALA A 480 7.64 -9.67 12.44
N PRO A 481 8.53 -8.70 12.75
CA PRO A 481 9.94 -8.99 12.96
C PRO A 481 10.18 -10.05 14.05
N GLY A 482 11.12 -10.97 13.79
CA GLY A 482 11.51 -12.00 14.76
C GLY A 482 10.45 -13.07 15.06
N THR A 483 9.44 -13.24 14.18
CA THR A 483 8.41 -14.28 14.33
C THR A 483 8.56 -15.46 13.38
N TRP A 484 9.48 -15.34 12.43
CA TRP A 484 9.72 -16.40 11.46
C TRP A 484 10.53 -17.53 12.06
N MET A 485 10.07 -18.75 11.84
CA MET A 485 10.68 -19.97 12.35
C MET A 485 10.51 -21.10 11.33
N THR A 486 11.60 -21.83 11.14
CA THR A 486 11.62 -23.09 10.41
C THR A 486 11.06 -24.21 11.30
N ARG A 487 10.13 -25.02 10.77
CA ARG A 487 9.66 -26.26 11.40
C ARG A 487 10.09 -27.45 10.54
N TYR A 488 10.75 -28.40 11.18
CA TYR A 488 11.25 -29.63 10.56
C TYR A 488 10.22 -30.76 10.70
#